data_AF-A0A2P9GX78-F1
#
_entry.id   AF-A0A2P9GX78-F1
#
_cell.length_a   1.000
_cell.length_b   1.000
_cell.length_c   1.000
_cell.angle_alpha   90.00
_cell.angle_beta   90.00
_cell.angle_gamma   90.00
#
_symmetry.space_group_name_H-M   'P 1'
#
loop_
_entity.id
_entity.type
_entity.pdbx_description
1 polymer ?
#
loop_
_entity_poly.entity_id
_entity_poly.type
_entity_poly.pdbx_seq_one_letter_code
_entity_poly.pdbx_strand_id
1 'polypeptide(L)'
;MFFAYSFLNGLTLSTIFLIYTKASIANTFFVTAGTFAAMSLYGYTTKRDLTSIGSFLMMGLIGIIIASFVNFFFRSPAIYWLITYAGIAVFVGLTAYDAQKIKEMAYAGFSGSEDERKGAVIGALRLYLDFINLFLLLLRIFGSRRD
;
A
#
# COMPACT_ATOMS: atom_id res chain seq x y z
N MET A 1 -16.68 3.35 -8.94
CA MET A 1 -15.53 3.57 -8.03
C MET A 1 -14.28 2.81 -8.48
N PHE A 2 -14.33 1.50 -8.73
CA PHE A 2 -13.16 0.72 -9.17
C PHE A 2 -12.48 1.27 -10.44
N PHE A 3 -13.24 1.63 -11.48
CA PHE A 3 -12.68 2.21 -12.70
C PHE A 3 -12.02 3.58 -12.51
N ALA A 4 -12.59 4.46 -11.68
CA ALA A 4 -11.99 5.76 -11.35
C ALA A 4 -10.71 5.60 -10.53
N TYR A 5 -10.70 4.64 -9.60
CA TYR A 5 -9.53 4.30 -8.78
C TYR A 5 -8.42 3.65 -9.61
N SER A 6 -8.73 2.72 -10.51
CA SER A 6 -7.77 2.12 -11.44
C SER A 6 -7.26 3.12 -12.47
N PHE A 7 -8.09 4.09 -12.90
CA PHE A 7 -7.68 5.17 -13.80
C PHE A 7 -6.73 6.15 -13.10
N LEU A 8 -7.03 6.55 -11.86
CA LEU A 8 -6.14 7.39 -11.04
C LEU A 8 -4.82 6.67 -10.71
N ASN A 9 -4.86 5.38 -10.34
CA ASN A 9 -3.66 4.58 -10.16
C ASN A 9 -2.88 4.43 -11.47
N GLY A 10 -3.57 4.18 -12.59
CA GLY A 10 -2.96 4.06 -13.92
C GLY A 10 -2.27 5.36 -14.36
N LEU A 11 -2.89 6.52 -14.14
CA LEU A 11 -2.29 7.83 -14.36
C LEU A 11 -1.05 8.03 -13.47
N THR A 12 -1.16 7.74 -12.18
CA THR A 12 -0.07 7.88 -11.21
C THR A 12 1.12 6.98 -11.57
N LEU A 13 0.85 5.73 -11.97
CA LEU A 13 1.84 4.75 -12.43
C LEU A 13 2.47 5.12 -13.78
N SER A 14 1.70 5.68 -14.71
CA SER A 14 2.22 6.11 -16.01
C SER A 14 3.18 7.30 -15.86
N THR A 15 2.87 8.25 -14.97
CA THR A 15 3.74 9.41 -14.70
C THR A 15 5.10 9.01 -14.12
N ILE A 16 5.20 7.87 -13.43
CA ILE A 16 6.46 7.37 -12.86
C ILE A 16 7.48 7.03 -13.93
N PHE A 17 7.07 6.32 -14.98
CA PHE A 17 7.98 5.94 -16.07
C PHE A 17 8.51 7.15 -16.86
N LEU A 18 7.81 8.29 -16.77
CA LEU A 18 8.24 9.55 -17.36
C LEU A 18 9.24 10.30 -16.46
N ILE A 19 9.04 10.30 -15.15
CA ILE A 19 9.82 11.11 -14.20
C ILE A 19 11.06 10.37 -13.67
N TYR A 20 11.01 9.05 -13.49
CA TYR A 20 12.06 8.28 -12.82
C TYR A 20 12.90 7.45 -13.79
N THR A 21 14.18 7.23 -13.44
CA THR A 21 15.06 6.34 -14.21
C THR A 21 14.65 4.87 -14.06
N LYS A 22 14.91 4.05 -15.10
CA LYS A 22 14.67 2.59 -15.03
C LYS A 22 15.44 1.94 -13.87
N ALA A 23 16.65 2.42 -13.58
CA ALA A 23 17.48 1.92 -12.48
C ALA A 23 16.85 2.22 -11.10
N SER A 24 16.34 3.43 -10.88
CA SER A 24 15.63 3.79 -9.64
C SER A 24 14.35 2.98 -9.45
N ILE A 25 13.58 2.78 -10.53
CA ILE A 25 12.37 1.95 -10.51
C ILE A 25 12.71 0.51 -10.11
N ALA A 26 13.74 -0.09 -10.74
CA ALA A 26 14.17 -1.45 -10.44
C ALA A 26 14.65 -1.61 -8.98
N ASN A 27 15.54 -0.73 -8.51
CA ASN A 27 16.03 -0.78 -7.12
C ASN A 27 14.88 -0.66 -6.12
N THR A 28 13.99 0.32 -6.31
CA THR A 28 12.84 0.52 -5.44
C THR A 28 11.92 -0.69 -5.46
N PHE A 29 11.71 -1.30 -6.63
CA PHE A 29 10.87 -2.49 -6.77
C PHE A 29 11.42 -3.65 -5.94
N PHE A 30 12.73 -3.92 -6.00
CA PHE A 30 13.34 -4.97 -5.19
C PHE A 30 13.24 -4.71 -3.69
N VAL A 31 13.48 -3.47 -3.26
CA VAL A 31 13.31 -3.08 -1.85
C VAL A 31 11.86 -3.27 -1.41
N THR A 32 10.90 -2.79 -2.20
CA THR A 32 9.47 -2.91 -1.92
C THR A 32 9.05 -4.38 -1.88
N ALA A 33 9.48 -5.19 -2.85
CA ALA A 33 9.19 -6.62 -2.91
C ALA A 33 9.74 -7.35 -1.68
N GLY A 34 10.96 -7.04 -1.26
CA GLY A 34 11.54 -7.60 -0.04
C GLY A 34 10.75 -7.22 1.21
N THR A 35 10.42 -5.94 1.38
CA THR A 35 9.63 -5.46 2.54
C THR A 35 8.23 -6.06 2.53
N PHE A 36 7.55 -6.04 1.39
CA PHE A 36 6.20 -6.58 1.25
C PHE A 36 6.17 -8.09 1.52
N ALA A 37 7.11 -8.85 0.95
CA ALA A 37 7.21 -10.29 1.19
C ALA A 37 7.47 -10.59 2.68
N ALA A 38 8.41 -9.87 3.31
CA ALA A 38 8.69 -10.04 4.73
C ALA A 38 7.48 -9.75 5.62
N MET A 39 6.78 -8.63 5.37
CA MET A 39 5.61 -8.25 6.17
C MET A 39 4.39 -9.13 5.89
N SER A 40 4.17 -9.53 4.64
CA SER A 40 3.09 -10.43 4.27
C SER A 40 3.31 -11.82 4.88
N LEU A 41 4.54 -12.34 4.87
CA LEU A 41 4.88 -13.58 5.55
C LEU A 41 4.71 -13.46 7.06
N TYR A 42 5.12 -12.33 7.65
CA TYR A 42 4.91 -12.06 9.07
C TYR A 42 3.42 -12.05 9.43
N GLY A 43 2.59 -11.30 8.70
CA GLY A 43 1.14 -11.26 8.90
C GLY A 43 0.46 -12.61 8.68
N TYR A 44 0.93 -13.40 7.72
CA TYR A 44 0.42 -14.74 7.49
C TYR A 44 0.82 -15.73 8.60
N THR A 45 2.04 -15.63 9.13
CA THR A 45 2.55 -16.61 10.11
C THR A 45 2.28 -16.24 11.56
N THR A 46 2.06 -14.95 11.85
CA THR A 46 1.80 -14.48 13.21
C THR A 46 0.53 -15.08 13.78
N LYS A 47 0.55 -15.30 15.10
CA LYS A 47 -0.60 -15.73 15.90
C LYS A 47 -1.24 -14.58 16.68
N ARG A 48 -0.64 -13.39 16.64
CA ARG A 48 -1.21 -12.21 17.26
C ARG A 48 -2.37 -11.71 16.41
N ASP A 49 -3.45 -11.28 17.05
CA ASP A 49 -4.54 -10.61 16.36
C ASP A 49 -4.11 -9.18 15.99
N LEU A 50 -3.93 -8.92 14.69
CA LEU A 50 -3.60 -7.60 14.18
C LEU A 50 -4.83 -6.72 13.95
N THR A 51 -6.06 -7.17 14.24
CA THR A 51 -7.30 -6.44 13.92
C THR A 51 -7.38 -5.06 14.55
N SER A 52 -6.98 -4.93 15.82
CA SER A 52 -6.95 -3.63 16.51
C SER A 52 -5.94 -2.67 15.87
N ILE A 53 -4.75 -3.17 15.55
CA ILE A 53 -3.69 -2.39 14.89
C ILE A 53 -4.13 -2.00 13.48
N GLY A 54 -4.71 -2.92 12.71
CA GLY A 54 -5.22 -2.67 11.37
C GLY A 54 -6.27 -1.55 11.35
N SER A 55 -7.21 -1.55 12.30
CA SER A 55 -8.19 -0.46 12.43
C SER A 55 -7.54 0.90 12.69
N PHE A 56 -6.54 0.95 13.58
CA PHE A 56 -5.77 2.16 13.86
C PHE A 56 -4.98 2.64 12.63
N LEU A 57 -4.34 1.72 11.89
CA LEU A 57 -3.59 2.05 10.69
C LEU A 57 -4.50 2.52 9.55
N MET A 58 -5.72 2.00 9.43
CA MET A 58 -6.74 2.49 8.50
C MET A 58 -7.16 3.93 8.84
N MET A 59 -7.30 4.27 10.12
CA MET A 59 -7.51 5.66 10.53
C MET A 59 -6.30 6.55 10.18
N GLY A 60 -5.08 6.04 10.38
CA GLY A 60 -3.84 6.71 9.98
C GLY A 60 -3.78 6.98 8.46
N LEU A 61 -4.19 6.02 7.64
CA LEU A 61 -4.28 6.17 6.19
C LEU A 61 -5.21 7.32 5.79
N ILE A 62 -6.38 7.44 6.44
CA ILE A 62 -7.29 8.57 6.23
C ILE A 62 -6.61 9.90 6.58
N GLY A 63 -5.89 9.95 7.71
CA GLY A 63 -5.11 11.13 8.11
C GLY A 63 -4.05 11.52 7.07
N ILE A 64 -3.37 10.55 6.47
CA ILE A 64 -2.38 10.77 5.40
C ILE A 64 -3.04 11.31 4.14
N ILE A 65 -4.22 10.82 3.77
CA ILE A 65 -4.99 11.34 2.62
C ILE A 65 -5.37 12.80 2.85
N ILE A 66 -5.88 13.13 4.04
CA ILE A 66 -6.22 14.51 4.41
C ILE A 66 -4.98 15.40 4.39
N ALA A 67 -3.88 14.96 5.00
CA ALA A 67 -2.61 15.70 4.99
C ALA A 67 -2.08 15.93 3.58
N SER A 68 -2.23 14.95 2.68
CA SER A 68 -1.86 15.07 1.27
C SER A 68 -2.69 16.12 0.54
N PHE A 69 -4.00 16.16 0.81
CA PHE A 69 -4.90 17.17 0.28
C PHE A 69 -4.56 18.57 0.80
N VAL A 70 -4.30 18.72 2.09
CA VAL A 70 -3.85 20.00 2.67
C VAL A 70 -2.52 20.43 2.06
N ASN A 71 -1.55 19.51 1.96
CA ASN A 71 -0.24 19.83 1.41
C ASN A 71 -0.28 20.25 -0.07
N PHE A 72 -1.32 19.89 -0.82
CA PHE A 72 -1.50 20.35 -2.19
C PHE A 72 -1.63 21.89 -2.27
N PHE A 73 -2.29 22.51 -1.28
CA PHE A 73 -2.44 23.97 -1.19
C PHE A 73 -1.20 24.65 -0.64
N PHE A 74 -0.62 24.09 0.43
CA PHE A 74 0.53 24.68 1.12
C PHE A 74 1.87 24.42 0.43
N ARG A 75 1.98 23.34 -0.35
CA ARG A 75 3.19 22.88 -1.04
C ARG A 75 4.41 22.83 -0.13
N SER A 76 4.22 22.41 1.12
CA SER A 76 5.28 22.39 2.13
C SER A 76 6.18 21.15 1.96
N PRO A 77 7.51 21.34 1.84
CA PRO A 77 8.46 20.22 1.81
C PRO A 77 8.44 19.40 3.10
N ALA A 78 8.23 20.03 4.26
CA ALA A 78 8.20 19.34 5.54
C ALA A 78 7.01 18.38 5.65
N ILE A 79 5.81 18.84 5.25
CA ILE A 79 4.60 18.01 5.26
C ILE A 79 4.73 16.89 4.21
N TYR A 80 5.34 17.17 3.05
CA TYR A 80 5.60 16.16 2.03
C TYR A 80 6.46 14.99 2.57
N TRP A 81 7.56 15.28 3.25
CA TRP A 81 8.42 14.25 3.83
C TRP A 81 7.74 13.53 5.00
N LEU A 82 7.00 14.25 5.85
CA LEU A 82 6.23 13.64 6.94
C LEU A 82 5.21 12.62 6.41
N ILE A 83 4.41 13.01 5.41
CA ILE A 83 3.45 12.12 4.73
C ILE A 83 4.16 10.89 4.15
N THR A 84 5.35 11.08 3.60
CA THR A 84 6.11 10.00 2.97
C THR A 84 6.55 8.96 3.99
N TYR A 85 7.20 9.38 5.07
CA TYR A 85 7.67 8.46 6.11
C TYR A 85 6.51 7.83 6.89
N ALA A 86 5.50 8.61 7.26
CA ALA A 86 4.30 8.10 7.93
C ALA A 86 3.55 7.11 7.04
N GLY A 87 3.44 7.40 5.75
CA GLY A 87 2.85 6.49 4.75
C GLY A 87 3.57 5.15 4.71
N ILE A 88 4.89 5.14 4.64
CA ILE A 88 5.66 3.88 4.62
C ILE A 88 5.35 3.06 5.87
N ALA A 89 5.41 3.68 7.06
CA ALA A 89 5.11 2.98 8.31
C ALA A 89 3.68 2.40 8.31
N VAL A 90 2.70 3.17 7.85
CA VAL A 90 1.29 2.74 7.79
C VAL A 90 1.10 1.59 6.80
N PHE A 91 1.61 1.71 5.57
CA PHE A 91 1.43 0.68 4.54
C PHE A 91 2.19 -0.62 4.85
N VAL A 92 3.37 -0.54 5.48
CA VAL A 92 4.10 -1.71 5.99
C VAL A 92 3.27 -2.46 7.02
N GLY A 93 2.61 -1.75 7.95
CA GLY A 93 1.72 -2.35 8.93
C GLY A 93 0.42 -2.90 8.33
N LEU A 94 -0.21 -2.16 7.40
CA LEU A 94 -1.41 -2.60 6.69
C LEU A 94 -1.16 -3.86 5.86
N THR A 95 0.01 -3.97 5.22
CA THR A 95 0.40 -5.17 4.47
C THR A 95 0.35 -6.43 5.35
N ALA A 96 0.86 -6.35 6.58
CA ALA A 96 0.81 -7.47 7.52
C ALA A 96 -0.63 -7.76 7.98
N TYR A 97 -1.41 -6.73 8.26
CA TYR A 97 -2.82 -6.87 8.65
C TYR A 97 -3.65 -7.52 7.54
N ASP A 98 -3.53 -7.04 6.29
CA ASP A 98 -4.30 -7.57 5.17
C ASP A 98 -3.87 -8.99 4.79
N ALA A 99 -2.57 -9.33 4.92
CA ALA A 99 -2.10 -10.71 4.78
C ALA A 99 -2.69 -11.65 5.83
N GLN A 100 -2.77 -11.20 7.09
CA GLN A 100 -3.45 -11.96 8.15
C GLN A 100 -4.95 -12.12 7.84
N LYS A 101 -5.61 -11.05 7.41
CA LYS A 101 -7.05 -11.07 7.11
C LYS A 101 -7.38 -12.02 5.96
N ILE A 102 -6.55 -12.07 4.92
CA ILE A 102 -6.71 -13.01 3.81
C ILE A 102 -6.56 -14.45 4.29
N LYS A 103 -5.59 -14.71 5.17
CA LYS A 103 -5.44 -16.01 5.82
C LYS A 103 -6.70 -16.38 6.61
N GLU A 104 -7.21 -15.48 7.45
CA GLU A 104 -8.41 -15.72 8.25
C GLU A 104 -9.63 -15.99 7.37
N MET A 105 -9.81 -15.22 6.28
CA MET A 105 -10.87 -15.46 5.30
C MET A 105 -10.74 -16.82 4.62
N ALA A 106 -9.52 -17.28 4.35
CA ALA A 106 -9.26 -18.61 3.77
C ALA A 106 -9.53 -19.74 4.77
N TYR A 107 -9.17 -19.57 6.06
CA TYR A 107 -9.41 -20.58 7.11
C TYR A 107 -10.87 -20.64 7.57
N ALA A 108 -11.59 -19.52 7.54
CA ALA A 108 -12.99 -19.45 7.96
C ALA A 108 -13.94 -20.26 7.07
N GLY A 109 -13.47 -20.79 5.92
CA GLY A 109 -14.21 -21.76 5.12
C GLY A 109 -15.61 -21.25 4.76
N PHE A 110 -15.70 -20.22 3.92
CA PHE A 110 -17.00 -19.76 3.45
C PHE A 110 -17.59 -20.80 2.51
N SER A 111 -18.81 -21.24 2.83
CA SER A 111 -19.53 -22.31 2.14
C SER A 111 -19.83 -21.96 0.68
N GLY A 112 -18.88 -22.15 -0.23
CA GLY A 112 -19.04 -22.34 -1.68
C GLY A 112 -19.93 -21.34 -2.44
N SER A 113 -20.15 -20.14 -1.90
CA SER A 113 -21.04 -19.12 -2.48
C SER A 113 -20.26 -18.13 -3.33
N GLU A 114 -20.96 -17.44 -4.25
CA GLU A 114 -20.39 -16.36 -5.07
C GLU A 114 -19.59 -15.31 -4.26
N ASP A 115 -19.89 -15.18 -2.98
CA ASP A 115 -19.25 -14.25 -2.04
C ASP A 115 -17.80 -14.64 -1.72
N GLU A 116 -17.42 -15.91 -1.87
CA GLU A 116 -16.06 -16.41 -1.69
C GLU A 116 -15.09 -15.85 -2.74
N ARG A 117 -15.47 -15.98 -4.02
CA ARG A 117 -14.68 -15.43 -5.14
C ARG A 117 -14.56 -13.91 -5.03
N LYS A 118 -15.64 -13.23 -4.62
CA LYS A 118 -15.63 -11.78 -4.41
C LYS A 118 -14.70 -11.40 -3.24
N GLY A 119 -14.74 -12.13 -2.13
CA GLY A 119 -13.90 -11.89 -0.95
C GLY A 119 -12.40 -12.09 -1.24
N ALA A 120 -12.04 -13.18 -1.92
CA ALA A 120 -10.65 -13.43 -2.33
C ALA A 120 -10.12 -12.37 -3.29
N VAL A 121 -10.91 -11.96 -4.28
CA VAL A 121 -10.55 -10.88 -5.23
C VAL A 121 -10.37 -9.55 -4.51
N ILE A 122 -11.26 -9.21 -3.56
CA ILE A 122 -11.15 -7.98 -2.77
C ILE A 122 -9.91 -8.02 -1.86
N GLY A 123 -9.61 -9.17 -1.25
CA GLY A 123 -8.40 -9.33 -0.45
C GLY A 123 -7.13 -9.14 -1.28
N ALA A 124 -7.03 -9.84 -2.41
CA ALA A 124 -5.91 -9.70 -3.35
C ALA A 124 -5.77 -8.27 -3.87
N LEU A 125 -6.89 -7.60 -4.15
CA LEU A 125 -6.88 -6.19 -4.53
C LEU A 125 -6.26 -5.32 -3.44
N ARG A 126 -6.63 -5.48 -2.17
CA ARG A 126 -6.05 -4.69 -1.07
C ARG A 126 -4.54 -4.86 -0.98
N LEU A 127 -4.06 -6.10 -1.00
CA LEU A 127 -2.62 -6.39 -1.02
C LEU A 127 -1.90 -5.76 -2.22
N TYR A 128 -2.52 -5.79 -3.40
CA TYR A 128 -1.97 -5.10 -4.58
C TYR A 128 -1.85 -3.59 -4.35
N LEU A 129 -2.84 -2.96 -3.72
CA LEU A 129 -2.82 -1.53 -3.44
C LEU A 129 -1.81 -1.17 -2.36
N ASP A 130 -1.65 -1.99 -1.34
CA ASP A 130 -0.59 -1.81 -0.34
C ASP A 130 0.79 -1.89 -1.00
N PHE A 131 1.01 -2.87 -1.87
CA PHE A 131 2.26 -3.01 -2.61
C PHE A 131 2.55 -1.78 -3.47
N ILE A 132 1.57 -1.33 -4.26
CA ILE A 132 1.74 -0.17 -5.13
C ILE A 132 2.00 1.08 -4.29
N ASN A 133 1.20 1.35 -3.26
CA ASN A 133 1.39 2.55 -2.44
C ASN A 133 2.75 2.55 -1.73
N LEU A 134 3.17 1.42 -1.17
CA LEU A 134 4.50 1.28 -0.58
C LEU A 134 5.59 1.52 -1.62
N PHE A 135 5.45 0.97 -2.83
CA PHE A 135 6.37 1.21 -3.94
C PHE A 135 6.46 2.70 -4.29
N LEU A 136 5.32 3.40 -4.43
CA LEU A 136 5.30 4.83 -4.74
C LEU A 136 6.00 5.68 -3.68
N LEU A 137 5.76 5.35 -2.40
CA LEU A 137 6.34 6.08 -1.28
C LEU A 137 7.85 5.81 -1.15
N LEU A 138 8.30 4.58 -1.37
CA LEU A 138 9.73 4.26 -1.40
C LEU A 138 10.41 4.87 -2.63
N LEU A 139 9.74 4.90 -3.79
CA LEU A 139 10.27 5.52 -5.01
C LEU A 139 10.46 7.02 -4.82
N ARG A 140 9.64 7.65 -3.99
CA ARG A 140 9.81 9.05 -3.63
C ARG A 140 11.12 9.31 -2.86
N ILE A 141 11.59 8.34 -2.08
CA ILE A 141 12.83 8.43 -1.30
C ILE A 141 14.04 8.05 -2.16
N PHE A 142 13.96 6.91 -2.84
CA PHE A 142 15.10 6.32 -3.55
C PHE A 142 15.15 6.69 -5.04
N GLY A 143 14.11 7.35 -5.53
CA GLY A 143 14.00 7.73 -6.93
C GLY A 143 14.83 8.96 -7.24
N SER A 144 15.85 8.78 -8.08
CA SER A 144 16.49 9.87 -8.76
C SER A 144 15.58 10.33 -9.90
N ARG A 145 15.19 11.61 -9.89
CA ARG A 145 14.40 12.21 -10.98
C ARG A 145 15.30 12.28 -12.22
N ARG A 146 14.75 11.95 -13.40
CA ARG A 146 15.42 12.27 -14.68
C ARG A 146 15.35 13.78 -14.83
N ASP A 147 16.48 14.46 -14.68
CA ASP A 147 16.64 15.86 -15.10
C ASP A 147 16.68 15.95 -16.63
#